data_AF-A0A924DFR3-F1
#
_entry.id   AF-A0A924DFR3-F1
#
_cell.length_a   1.000
_cell.length_b   1.000
_cell.length_c   1.000
_cell.angle_alpha   90.00
_cell.angle_beta   90.00
_cell.angle_gamma   90.00
#
_symmetry.space_group_name_H-M   'P 1'
#
loop_
_entity.id
_entity.type
_entity.pdbx_description
1 polymer ?
#
loop_
_entity_poly.entity_id
_entity_poly.type
_entity_poly.pdbx_seq_one_letter_code
_entity_poly.pdbx_strand_id
1 'polypeptide(L)'
;MTAITKDYLTDIIFRSINKTIGIHRNSKKNNFYYESFPTATDEEILDFIQSIPYFDLRLKNFLVGNLSDETIIISQSWEIEFLKKTLSWAESFEWLHGNDYFLSDAHINSIKKIATYLSLPY
;
A
#
# COMPACT_ATOMS: atom_id res chain seq x y z
N MET A 1 -17.79 10.72 12.35
CA MET A 1 -16.32 10.82 12.43
C MET A 1 -15.88 9.84 13.50
N THR A 2 -14.80 9.11 13.25
CA THR A 2 -14.29 8.06 14.13
C THR A 2 -12.80 8.28 14.36
N ALA A 3 -12.35 8.09 15.60
CA ALA A 3 -10.93 8.07 15.91
C ALA A 3 -10.38 6.69 15.52
N ILE A 4 -9.33 6.68 14.71
CA ILE A 4 -8.72 5.49 14.17
C ILE A 4 -7.24 5.49 14.47
N THR A 5 -6.71 4.34 14.88
CA THR A 5 -5.29 4.14 15.16
C THR A 5 -4.53 3.83 13.88
N LYS A 6 -3.23 4.13 13.88
CA LYS A 6 -2.31 3.64 12.86
C LYS A 6 -2.44 2.13 12.65
N ASP A 7 -2.50 1.36 13.74
CA ASP A 7 -2.55 -0.10 13.70
C ASP A 7 -3.79 -0.63 12.97
N TYR A 8 -4.93 0.06 13.09
CA TYR A 8 -6.13 -0.29 12.33
C TYR A 8 -5.93 -0.15 10.83
N LEU A 9 -5.32 0.96 10.38
CA LEU A 9 -5.02 1.17 8.96
C LEU A 9 -3.98 0.18 8.45
N THR A 10 -2.96 -0.12 9.26
CA THR A 10 -1.95 -1.12 8.93
C THR A 10 -2.54 -2.53 8.84
N ASP A 11 -3.50 -2.89 9.71
CA ASP A 11 -4.22 -4.18 9.62
C ASP A 11 -5.07 -4.27 8.34
N ILE A 12 -5.71 -3.18 7.92
CA ILE A 12 -6.40 -3.13 6.62
C ILE A 12 -5.43 -3.41 5.46
N ILE A 13 -4.26 -2.76 5.49
CA ILE A 13 -3.22 -2.97 4.48
C ILE A 13 -2.76 -4.42 4.50
N PHE A 14 -2.39 -4.95 5.67
CA PHE A 14 -1.96 -6.34 5.84
C PHE A 14 -2.97 -7.34 5.28
N ARG A 15 -4.24 -7.22 5.65
CA ARG A 15 -5.32 -8.10 5.14
C ARG A 15 -5.50 -8.00 3.63
N SER A 16 -5.30 -6.82 3.06
CA SER A 16 -5.42 -6.59 1.62
C SER A 16 -4.27 -7.26 0.87
N ILE A 17 -3.03 -7.03 1.32
CA ILE A 17 -1.83 -7.59 0.67
C ILE A 17 -1.76 -9.10 0.84
N ASN A 18 -2.15 -9.66 2.00
CA ASN A 18 -2.11 -11.10 2.24
C ASN A 18 -2.88 -11.93 1.21
N LYS A 19 -3.93 -11.36 0.60
CA LYS A 19 -4.69 -12.04 -0.46
C LYS A 19 -3.89 -12.21 -1.75
N THR A 20 -2.93 -11.32 -1.99
CA THR A 20 -2.22 -11.21 -3.27
C THR A 20 -0.70 -11.38 -3.15
N ILE A 21 -0.15 -11.46 -1.93
CA ILE A 21 1.29 -11.56 -1.67
C ILE A 21 1.93 -12.81 -2.27
N GLY A 22 1.18 -13.91 -2.35
CA GLY A 22 1.65 -15.13 -3.02
C GLY A 22 1.95 -14.89 -4.51
N ILE A 23 1.12 -14.10 -5.19
CA ILE A 23 1.31 -13.73 -6.60
C ILE A 23 2.52 -12.80 -6.71
N HIS A 24 2.58 -11.76 -5.87
CA HIS A 24 3.68 -10.80 -5.81
C HIS A 24 5.06 -11.46 -5.63
N ARG A 25 5.17 -12.40 -4.70
CA ARG A 25 6.43 -13.14 -4.47
C ARG A 25 6.77 -14.05 -5.64
N ASN A 26 5.77 -14.68 -6.25
CA ASN A 26 5.99 -15.58 -7.38
C ASN A 26 6.48 -14.85 -8.63
N SER A 27 6.05 -13.60 -8.87
CA SER A 27 6.56 -12.81 -9.98
C SER A 27 8.02 -12.39 -9.74
N LYS A 28 8.37 -11.95 -8.52
CA LYS A 28 9.72 -11.51 -8.16
C LYS A 28 10.76 -12.65 -8.03
N LYS A 29 10.43 -13.89 -8.42
CA LYS A 29 11.31 -15.07 -8.34
C LYS A 29 12.48 -14.99 -9.34
N ASN A 30 13.47 -14.16 -9.03
CA ASN A 30 14.85 -14.42 -9.39
C ASN A 30 15.51 -15.28 -8.30
N ASN A 31 15.46 -16.60 -8.50
CA ASN A 31 16.46 -17.61 -8.12
C ASN A 31 17.00 -17.82 -6.69
N PHE A 32 16.58 -17.16 -5.62
CA PHE A 32 17.07 -17.53 -4.28
C PHE A 32 15.97 -17.62 -3.22
N TYR A 33 16.00 -18.76 -2.50
CA TYR A 33 15.35 -19.12 -1.24
C TYR A 33 14.53 -18.01 -0.57
N TYR A 34 13.32 -17.76 -1.06
CA TYR A 34 12.30 -17.13 -0.23
C TYR A 34 11.71 -18.23 0.65
N GLU A 35 11.91 -18.12 1.97
CA GLU A 35 11.12 -18.89 2.93
C GLU A 35 9.64 -18.66 2.62
N SER A 36 8.88 -19.75 2.55
CA SER A 36 7.45 -19.67 2.23
C SER A 36 6.69 -19.15 3.44
N PHE A 37 6.70 -17.83 3.63
CA PHE A 37 5.85 -17.20 4.63
C PHE A 37 4.40 -17.28 4.16
N PRO A 38 3.45 -17.74 4.99
CA PRO A 38 2.04 -17.76 4.60
C PRO A 38 1.42 -16.36 4.51
N THR A 39 2.03 -15.37 5.16
CA THR A 39 1.56 -13.99 5.26
C THR A 39 2.62 -13.00 4.82
N ALA A 40 2.22 -11.77 4.47
CA ALA A 40 3.10 -10.64 4.22
C ALA A 40 3.97 -10.37 5.47
N THR A 41 5.24 -10.09 5.22
CA THR A 41 6.21 -9.66 6.22
C THR A 41 6.09 -8.15 6.45
N ASP A 42 6.61 -7.67 7.58
CA ASP A 42 6.62 -6.23 7.88
C ASP A 42 7.37 -5.42 6.79
N GLU A 43 8.44 -5.99 6.23
CA GLU A 43 9.19 -5.39 5.12
C GLU A 43 8.33 -5.23 3.87
N GLU A 44 7.51 -6.22 3.52
CA GLU A 44 6.61 -6.14 2.36
C GLU A 44 5.45 -5.17 2.60
N ILE A 45 4.97 -5.05 3.84
CA ILE A 45 3.98 -4.03 4.21
C ILE A 45 4.58 -2.64 4.04
N LEU A 46 5.83 -2.42 4.48
CA LEU A 46 6.54 -1.17 4.29
C LEU A 46 6.78 -0.85 2.81
N ASP A 47 7.22 -1.83 2.01
CA ASP A 47 7.39 -1.68 0.55
C ASP A 47 6.07 -1.31 -0.13
N PHE A 48 4.97 -1.93 0.28
CA PHE A 48 3.64 -1.61 -0.20
C PHE A 48 3.25 -0.15 0.11
N ILE A 49 3.43 0.29 1.36
CA ILE A 49 3.11 1.67 1.79
C ILE A 49 3.96 2.69 1.04
N GLN A 50 5.23 2.39 0.77
CA GLN A 50 6.11 3.31 0.03
C GLN A 50 5.77 3.35 -1.46
N SER A 51 5.43 2.20 -2.06
CA SER A 51 5.18 2.08 -3.49
C SER A 51 3.80 2.58 -3.94
N ILE A 52 2.78 2.54 -3.07
CA ILE A 52 1.41 2.93 -3.44
C ILE A 52 1.35 4.39 -3.95
N PRO A 53 0.86 4.63 -5.17
CA PRO A 53 0.81 5.98 -5.74
C PRO A 53 -0.38 6.79 -5.20
N TYR A 54 -1.36 6.16 -4.56
CA TYR A 54 -2.59 6.83 -4.14
C TYR A 54 -2.50 7.52 -2.78
N PHE A 55 -1.41 7.32 -2.03
CA PHE A 55 -1.20 7.95 -0.73
C PHE A 55 -0.21 9.10 -0.86
N ASP A 56 -0.52 10.22 -0.22
CA ASP A 56 0.43 11.33 -0.12
C ASP A 56 1.58 10.98 0.84
N LEU A 57 2.64 11.80 0.80
CA LEU A 57 3.82 11.58 1.63
C LEU A 57 3.47 11.59 3.14
N ARG A 58 2.49 12.41 3.54
CA ARG A 58 2.14 12.56 4.94
C ARG A 58 1.41 11.33 5.48
N LEU A 59 0.46 10.76 4.74
CA LEU A 59 -0.21 9.52 5.08
C LEU A 59 0.79 8.35 5.13
N LYS A 60 1.74 8.29 4.18
CA LYS A 60 2.83 7.30 4.24
C LYS A 60 3.66 7.45 5.51
N ASN A 61 4.04 8.67 5.86
CA ASN A 61 4.80 8.93 7.10
C ASN A 61 4.01 8.55 8.36
N PHE A 62 2.69 8.77 8.38
CA PHE A 62 1.84 8.31 9.48
C PHE A 62 1.85 6.78 9.61
N LEU A 63 1.64 6.07 8.51
CA LEU A 63 1.57 4.60 8.49
C LEU A 63 2.89 3.93 8.89
N VAL A 64 4.03 4.52 8.51
CA VAL A 64 5.37 4.02 8.85
C VAL A 64 5.80 4.40 10.27
N GLY A 65 5.07 5.30 10.94
CA GLY A 65 5.40 5.76 12.30
C GLY A 65 6.45 6.87 12.35
N ASN A 66 6.61 7.62 11.26
CA ASN A 66 7.46 8.82 11.22
C ASN A 66 6.77 10.05 11.82
N LEU A 67 5.47 9.97 12.12
CA LEU A 67 4.73 11.00 12.85
C LEU A 67 4.55 10.57 14.30
N SER A 68 4.55 11.56 15.21
CA SER A 68 4.29 11.35 16.64
C SER A 68 2.83 10.98 16.93
N ASP A 69 1.93 11.30 16.01
CA ASP A 69 0.50 11.04 16.17
C ASP A 69 0.24 9.54 15.95
N GLU A 70 -0.34 8.86 16.93
CA GLU A 70 -0.73 7.45 16.83
C GLU A 70 -2.18 7.26 16.37
N THR A 71 -2.98 8.32 16.45
CA THR A 71 -4.41 8.32 16.17
C THR A 71 -4.80 9.52 15.32
N ILE A 72 -5.70 9.28 14.36
CA ILE A 72 -6.30 10.32 13.51
C ILE A 72 -7.82 10.24 13.57
N ILE A 73 -8.48 11.38 13.38
CA ILE A 73 -9.94 11.42 13.26
C ILE A 73 -10.27 11.43 11.77
N ILE A 74 -11.03 10.44 11.32
CA ILE A 74 -11.41 10.33 9.91
C ILE A 74 -12.94 10.34 9.73
N SER A 75 -13.38 10.68 8.52
CA SER A 75 -14.76 10.44 8.09
C SER A 75 -14.91 9.04 7.52
N GLN A 76 -16.14 8.52 7.51
CA GLN A 76 -16.44 7.23 6.88
C GLN A 76 -16.15 7.25 5.37
N SER A 77 -16.35 8.39 4.71
CA SER A 77 -16.01 8.55 3.29
C SER A 77 -14.51 8.40 3.05
N TRP A 78 -13.68 8.98 3.91
CA TRP A 78 -12.23 8.85 3.84
C TRP A 78 -11.80 7.39 4.03
N GLU A 79 -12.40 6.70 4.99
CA GLU A 79 -12.13 5.28 5.24
C GLU A 79 -12.44 4.40 4.03
N ILE A 80 -13.58 4.64 3.39
CA ILE A 80 -13.99 3.93 2.18
C ILE A 80 -13.00 4.20 1.03
N GLU A 81 -12.52 5.43 0.88
CA GLU A 81 -11.50 5.76 -0.12
C GLU A 81 -10.15 5.09 0.17
N PHE A 82 -9.74 5.06 1.45
CA PHE A 82 -8.54 4.36 1.89
C PHE A 82 -8.60 2.88 1.52
N LEU A 83 -9.72 2.22 1.83
CA LEU A 83 -9.96 0.81 1.48
C LEU A 83 -9.91 0.60 -0.03
N LYS A 84 -10.63 1.40 -0.81
CA LYS A 84 -10.66 1.30 -2.28
C LYS A 84 -9.28 1.44 -2.89
N LYS A 85 -8.51 2.45 -2.48
CA LYS A 85 -7.15 2.71 -2.98
C LYS A 85 -6.18 1.61 -2.59
N THR A 86 -6.28 1.10 -1.36
CA THR A 86 -5.47 -0.03 -0.88
C THR A 86 -5.75 -1.30 -1.69
N LEU A 87 -7.01 -1.65 -1.89
CA LEU A 87 -7.39 -2.82 -2.68
C LEU A 87 -6.97 -2.67 -4.15
N SER A 88 -7.24 -1.50 -4.74
CA SER A 88 -6.83 -1.19 -6.11
C SER A 88 -5.33 -1.34 -6.32
N TRP A 89 -4.50 -0.98 -5.34
CA TRP A 89 -3.05 -1.18 -5.45
C TRP A 89 -2.64 -2.63 -5.17
N ALA A 90 -3.25 -3.30 -4.18
CA ALA A 90 -2.94 -4.70 -3.86
C ALA A 90 -3.27 -5.67 -5.01
N GLU A 91 -4.22 -5.29 -5.87
CA GLU A 91 -4.62 -6.05 -7.06
C GLU A 91 -4.00 -5.49 -8.36
N SER A 92 -3.19 -4.42 -8.27
CA SER A 92 -2.61 -3.79 -9.45
C SER A 92 -1.54 -4.67 -10.07
N PHE A 93 -1.40 -4.57 -11.39
CA PHE A 93 -0.35 -5.29 -12.12
C PHE A 93 1.04 -4.82 -11.67
N GLU A 94 1.19 -3.52 -11.44
CA GLU A 94 2.44 -2.89 -11.03
C GLU A 94 2.93 -3.42 -9.68
N TRP A 95 2.02 -3.59 -8.73
CA TRP A 95 2.34 -4.24 -7.47
C TRP A 95 2.61 -5.73 -7.69
N LEU A 96 1.70 -6.46 -8.34
CA LEU A 96 1.73 -7.92 -8.37
C LEU A 96 2.83 -8.54 -9.22
N HIS A 97 3.24 -7.86 -10.28
CA HIS A 97 4.20 -8.41 -11.24
C HIS A 97 5.50 -7.62 -11.26
N GLY A 98 5.55 -6.46 -10.62
CA GLY A 98 6.71 -5.59 -10.66
C GLY A 98 7.08 -5.18 -12.09
N ASN A 99 8.34 -4.75 -12.27
CA ASN A 99 8.86 -4.23 -13.53
C ASN A 99 9.16 -5.31 -14.60
N ASP A 100 8.68 -6.54 -14.44
CA ASP A 100 8.92 -7.63 -15.39
C ASP A 100 8.27 -7.40 -16.76
N TYR A 101 7.34 -6.45 -16.83
CA TYR A 101 6.67 -6.07 -18.06
C TYR A 101 6.75 -4.56 -18.25
N PHE A 102 7.83 -4.07 -18.87
CA PHE A 102 7.86 -2.92 -19.80
C PHE A 102 6.98 -1.67 -19.53
N LEU A 103 6.50 -1.43 -18.32
CA LEU A 103 5.75 -0.24 -17.94
C LEU A 103 6.80 0.78 -17.54
N SER A 104 7.37 1.40 -18.56
CA SER A 104 8.31 2.53 -18.47
C SER A 104 7.96 3.44 -17.29
N ASP A 105 8.95 4.04 -16.64
CA ASP A 105 8.74 5.06 -15.60
C ASP A 105 7.70 6.12 -16.01
N ALA A 106 7.49 6.34 -17.31
CA ALA A 106 6.43 7.17 -17.86
C ALA A 106 5.00 6.68 -17.55
N HIS A 107 4.72 5.37 -17.53
CA HIS A 107 3.42 4.81 -17.14
C HIS A 107 3.16 5.00 -15.64
N ILE A 108 4.14 4.67 -14.80
CA ILE A 108 4.06 4.91 -13.35
C ILE A 108 3.91 6.41 -13.07
N ASN A 109 4.65 7.26 -13.78
CA ASN A 109 4.51 8.71 -13.68
C ASN A 109 3.17 9.21 -14.23
N SER A 110 2.57 8.55 -15.22
CA SER A 110 1.22 8.86 -15.71
C SER A 110 0.17 8.51 -14.67
N ILE A 111 0.27 7.35 -14.04
CA ILE A 111 -0.60 6.96 -12.90
C ILE A 111 -0.45 7.99 -11.77
N LYS A 112 0.77 8.36 -11.39
CA LYS A 112 1.03 9.40 -10.38
C LYS A 112 0.49 10.79 -10.76
N LYS A 113 0.45 11.14 -12.06
CA LYS A 113 -0.10 12.42 -12.53
C LYS A 113 -1.63 12.45 -12.51
N ILE A 114 -2.29 11.30 -12.66
CA ILE A 114 -3.75 11.19 -12.73
C ILE A 114 -4.35 10.82 -11.37
N ALA A 115 -3.59 10.16 -10.51
CA ALA A 115 -4.03 9.73 -9.19
C ALA A 115 -4.40 10.92 -8.30
N THR A 116 -5.65 10.97 -7.86
CA THR A 116 -6.05 11.83 -6.75
C THR A 116 -5.47 11.25 -5.46
N TYR A 117 -4.51 11.94 -4.87
CA TYR A 117 -3.88 11.50 -3.61
C TYR A 117 -4.90 11.51 -2.46
N LEU A 118 -4.88 10.47 -1.65
CA LEU A 118 -5.51 10.49 -0.34
C LEU A 118 -4.51 11.08 0.65
N SER A 119 -4.90 12.19 1.29
CA SER A 119 -4.12 12.85 2.33
C SER A 119 -4.76 12.63 3.70
N LEU A 120 -3.98 12.79 4.77
CA LEU A 120 -4.56 12.86 6.11
C LEU A 120 -5.56 14.04 6.20
N PRO A 121 -6.65 13.89 6.96
CA PRO A 121 -7.71 14.91 7.00
C PRO A 121 -7.33 16.25 7.67
N TYR A 122 -6.16 16.38 8.30
CA TYR A 122 -5.64 17.63 8.87
C TYR A 122 -4.12 17.59 8.89
#